data_AF-A0A1H3THT8-F1
#
_entry.id   AF-A0A1H3THT8-F1
#
_cell.length_a   1.000
_cell.length_b   1.000
_cell.length_c   1.000
_cell.angle_alpha   90.00
_cell.angle_beta   90.00
_cell.angle_gamma   90.00
#
_symmetry.space_group_name_H-M   'P 1'
#
loop_
_entity.id
_entity.type
_entity.pdbx_description
1 polymer ?
#
loop_
_entity_poly.entity_id
_entity_poly.type
_entity_poly.pdbx_seq_one_letter_code
_entity_poly.pdbx_strand_id
1 'polypeptide(L)'
;MGPWISMISALAGLLVGGAVSYVTSRAQLRVQAEHEYDRSLRDLRLPHYQRLFHLTERIPRQWLSSSVPDQARLRDIRETFHSWYFSEQAGGLFLSQAARDAYFALQNALQETADRTTAALTDDDSVTLRAKASALRHQLSADLGVAQQPRHSWITPRSVPAP
;
A
#
# COMPACT_ATOMS: atom_id res chain seq x y z
N MET A 1 -0.41 23.08 -63.36
CA MET A 1 -0.26 23.40 -61.93
C MET A 1 1.09 22.86 -61.48
N GLY A 2 1.93 23.71 -60.88
CA GLY A 2 3.38 23.48 -60.83
C GLY A 2 3.83 22.47 -59.76
N PRO A 3 4.96 21.77 -59.98
CA PRO A 3 5.56 20.78 -59.06
C PRO A 3 5.96 21.33 -57.68
N TRP A 4 5.81 22.65 -57.47
CA TRP A 4 6.09 23.30 -56.19
C TRP A 4 4.99 23.05 -55.15
N ILE A 5 3.73 22.83 -55.56
CA ILE A 5 2.62 22.57 -54.61
C ILE A 5 2.84 21.22 -53.91
N SER A 6 3.23 20.18 -54.64
CA SER A 6 3.54 18.86 -54.06
C SER A 6 4.77 18.91 -53.14
N MET A 7 5.77 19.74 -53.47
CA MET A 7 6.94 19.94 -52.62
C MET A 7 6.59 20.63 -51.30
N ILE A 8 5.74 21.67 -51.32
CA ILE A 8 5.26 22.35 -50.10
C ILE A 8 4.42 21.40 -49.25
N SER A 9 3.53 20.61 -49.86
CA SER A 9 2.73 19.61 -49.12
C SER A 9 3.59 18.53 -48.49
N ALA A 10 4.65 18.06 -49.17
CA ALA A 10 5.57 17.07 -48.61
C ALA A 10 6.37 17.64 -47.43
N LEU A 11 6.85 18.89 -47.54
CA LEU A 11 7.59 19.55 -46.47
C LEU A 11 6.70 19.81 -45.25
N ALA A 12 5.46 20.27 -45.48
CA ALA A 12 4.47 20.46 -44.43
C ALA A 12 4.12 19.13 -43.75
N GLY A 13 3.96 18.04 -44.51
CA GLY A 13 3.73 16.69 -43.97
C GLY A 13 4.88 16.19 -43.09
N LEU A 14 6.13 16.44 -43.49
CA LEU A 14 7.32 16.05 -42.72
C LEU A 14 7.43 16.86 -41.41
N LEU A 15 7.17 18.16 -41.46
CA LEU A 15 7.16 19.02 -40.26
C LEU A 15 6.05 18.62 -39.28
N VAL A 16 4.83 18.37 -39.77
CA VAL A 16 3.72 17.92 -38.94
C VAL A 16 3.98 16.53 -38.36
N GLY A 17 4.45 15.59 -39.18
CA GLY A 17 4.81 14.23 -38.74
C GLY A 17 5.93 14.22 -37.70
N GLY A 18 6.95 15.06 -37.89
CA GLY A 18 8.04 15.26 -36.93
C GLY A 18 7.56 15.85 -35.60
N ALA A 19 6.73 16.89 -35.65
CA ALA A 19 6.15 17.51 -34.45
C ALA A 19 5.26 16.54 -33.67
N VAL A 20 4.40 15.78 -34.36
CA VAL A 20 3.56 14.75 -33.74
C VAL A 20 4.44 13.67 -33.10
N SER A 21 5.42 13.14 -33.83
CA SER A 21 6.32 12.10 -33.30
C SER A 21 7.07 12.55 -32.06
N TYR A 22 7.56 13.80 -32.04
CA TYR A 22 8.23 14.38 -30.88
C TYR A 22 7.31 14.49 -29.65
N VAL A 23 6.08 14.99 -29.84
CA VAL A 23 5.09 15.12 -28.76
C VAL A 23 4.71 13.74 -28.21
N THR A 24 4.43 12.77 -29.09
CA THR A 24 4.10 11.40 -28.69
C THR A 24 5.24 10.73 -27.94
N SER A 25 6.47 10.85 -28.44
CA SER A 25 7.65 10.29 -27.78
C SER A 25 7.86 10.88 -26.39
N ARG A 26 7.72 12.19 -26.23
CA ARG A 26 7.84 12.85 -24.92
C ARG A 26 6.73 12.42 -23.95
N ALA A 27 5.50 12.28 -24.44
CA ALA A 27 4.39 11.80 -23.62
C ALA A 27 4.63 10.35 -23.15
N GLN A 28 5.11 9.47 -24.03
CA GLN A 28 5.47 8.10 -23.69
C GLN A 28 6.58 8.03 -22.64
N LEU A 29 7.63 8.84 -22.76
CA LEU A 29 8.72 8.87 -21.78
C LEU A 29 8.24 9.29 -20.39
N ARG A 30 7.30 10.25 -20.29
CA ARG A 30 6.72 10.65 -19.00
C ARG A 30 5.91 9.53 -18.37
N VAL A 31 5.03 8.90 -19.14
CA VAL A 31 4.20 7.79 -18.68
C VAL A 31 5.06 6.61 -18.24
N GLN A 32 6.13 6.30 -19.00
CA GLN A 32 7.09 5.26 -18.63
C GLN A 32 7.82 5.60 -17.33
N ALA A 33 8.32 6.82 -17.18
CA ALA A 33 9.01 7.25 -15.97
C ALA A 33 8.11 7.19 -14.72
N GLU A 34 6.84 7.58 -14.85
CA GLU A 34 5.84 7.46 -13.78
C GLU A 34 5.58 6.00 -13.43
N HIS A 35 5.42 5.13 -14.43
CA HIS A 35 5.22 3.69 -14.21
C HIS A 35 6.43 3.01 -13.56
N GLU A 36 7.64 3.35 -13.97
CA GLU A 36 8.89 2.83 -13.38
C GLU A 36 9.06 3.31 -11.93
N TYR A 37 8.74 4.59 -11.68
CA TYR A 37 8.74 5.15 -10.33
C TYR A 37 7.73 4.41 -9.43
N ASP A 38 6.49 4.26 -9.88
CA ASP A 38 5.45 3.56 -9.11
C ASP A 38 5.81 2.09 -8.84
N ARG A 39 6.38 1.41 -9.84
CA ARG A 39 6.83 0.02 -9.70
C ARG A 39 7.97 -0.09 -8.69
N SER A 40 9.01 0.72 -8.84
CA SER A 40 10.16 0.70 -7.93
C SER A 40 9.74 1.02 -6.49
N LEU A 41 8.82 1.96 -6.28
CA LEU A 41 8.29 2.28 -4.96
C LEU A 41 7.48 1.12 -4.35
N ARG A 42 6.70 0.39 -5.15
CA ARG A 42 6.00 -0.82 -4.68
C ARG A 42 6.95 -1.95 -4.33
N ASP A 43 7.96 -2.17 -5.16
CA ASP A 43 8.98 -3.20 -4.93
C ASP A 43 9.76 -2.91 -3.64
N LEU A 44 10.09 -1.64 -3.38
CA LEU A 44 10.69 -1.20 -2.12
C LEU A 44 9.74 -1.39 -0.93
N ARG A 45 8.44 -1.08 -1.06
CA ARG A 45 7.44 -1.22 0.01
C ARG A 45 7.16 -2.65 0.42
N LEU A 46 7.14 -3.58 -0.54
CA LEU A 46 6.69 -4.95 -0.36
C LEU A 46 7.30 -5.66 0.87
N PRO A 47 8.64 -5.72 1.05
CA PRO A 47 9.22 -6.40 2.21
C PRO A 47 8.85 -5.75 3.54
N HIS A 48 8.76 -4.43 3.60
CA HIS A 48 8.36 -3.71 4.82
C HIS A 48 6.89 -3.95 5.16
N TYR A 49 6.03 -3.96 4.14
CA TYR A 49 4.60 -4.19 4.29
C TYR A 49 4.31 -5.64 4.69
N GLN A 50 5.00 -6.61 4.12
CA GLN A 50 4.91 -8.02 4.53
C GLN A 50 5.30 -8.19 6.00
N ARG A 51 6.41 -7.59 6.41
CA ARG A 51 6.86 -7.65 7.80
C ARG A 51 5.86 -7.01 8.76
N LEU A 52 5.37 -5.81 8.46
CA LEU A 52 4.35 -5.15 9.28
C LEU A 52 3.05 -5.95 9.32
N PHE A 53 2.61 -6.49 8.18
CA PHE A 53 1.42 -7.34 8.11
C PHE A 53 1.57 -8.56 9.02
N HIS A 54 2.72 -9.22 9.01
CA HIS A 54 2.98 -10.33 9.92
C HIS A 54 2.95 -9.90 11.40
N LEU A 55 3.51 -8.74 11.76
CA LEU A 55 3.41 -8.21 13.14
C LEU A 55 1.96 -8.01 13.60
N THR A 56 1.04 -7.69 12.69
CA THR A 56 -0.38 -7.58 13.03
C THR A 56 -1.01 -8.88 13.50
N GLU A 57 -0.39 -10.05 13.28
CA GLU A 57 -0.89 -11.34 13.80
C GLU A 57 -1.09 -11.32 15.33
N ARG A 58 -0.28 -10.53 16.05
CA ARG A 58 -0.43 -10.34 17.51
C ARG A 58 -1.76 -9.70 17.93
N ILE A 59 -2.51 -9.13 16.98
CA ILE A 59 -3.84 -8.56 17.16
C ILE A 59 -4.82 -9.36 16.30
N PRO A 60 -5.16 -10.61 16.70
CA PRO A 60 -6.02 -11.48 15.91
C PRO A 60 -7.40 -10.87 15.71
N ARG A 61 -8.14 -11.36 14.70
CA ARG A 61 -9.53 -10.94 14.46
C ARG A 61 -10.42 -11.20 15.67
N GLN A 62 -10.14 -12.27 16.42
CA GLN A 62 -10.82 -12.60 17.66
C GLN A 62 -9.77 -13.14 18.64
N TRP A 63 -9.72 -12.57 19.84
CA TRP A 63 -9.00 -13.19 20.95
C TRP A 63 -9.89 -14.30 21.51
N LEU A 64 -9.30 -15.48 21.71
CA LEU A 64 -9.92 -16.52 22.52
C LEU A 64 -9.94 -16.03 23.98
N SER A 65 -10.96 -16.38 24.75
CA SER A 65 -11.11 -15.95 26.15
C SER A 65 -9.89 -16.29 27.03
N SER A 66 -9.14 -17.35 26.68
CA SER A 66 -7.89 -17.76 27.33
C SER A 66 -6.63 -17.00 26.88
N SER A 67 -6.75 -16.15 25.86
CA SER A 67 -5.64 -15.47 25.18
C SER A 67 -5.78 -13.93 25.17
N VAL A 68 -6.73 -13.41 25.96
CA VAL A 68 -6.94 -11.97 26.08
C VAL A 68 -5.67 -11.35 26.68
N PRO A 69 -5.01 -10.42 25.96
CA PRO A 69 -3.76 -9.84 26.44
C PRO A 69 -4.01 -8.98 27.66
N ASP A 70 -3.06 -9.03 28.60
CA ASP A 70 -2.97 -8.07 29.69
C ASP A 70 -2.29 -6.77 29.22
N GLN A 71 -2.23 -5.78 30.10
CA GLN A 71 -1.64 -4.48 29.78
C GLN A 71 -0.15 -4.58 29.44
N ALA A 72 0.59 -5.46 30.12
CA ALA A 72 2.00 -5.70 29.84
C ALA A 72 2.19 -6.21 28.42
N ARG A 73 1.34 -7.16 27.98
CA ARG A 73 1.36 -7.70 26.63
C ARG A 73 0.96 -6.67 25.58
N LEU A 74 0.01 -5.77 25.87
CA LEU A 74 -0.32 -4.67 24.95
C LEU A 74 0.84 -3.69 24.78
N ARG A 75 1.56 -3.36 25.87
CA ARG A 75 2.78 -2.53 25.79
C ARG A 75 3.87 -3.21 24.97
N ASP A 76 4.08 -4.52 25.15
CA ASP A 76 5.02 -5.31 24.34
C ASP A 76 4.65 -5.33 22.85
N ILE A 77 3.35 -5.49 22.53
CA ILE A 77 2.86 -5.40 21.15
C ILE A 77 3.17 -4.00 20.58
N ARG A 78 2.81 -2.94 21.31
CA ARG A 78 3.07 -1.55 20.89
C ARG A 78 4.56 -1.30 20.63
N GLU A 79 5.43 -1.75 21.54
CA GLU A 79 6.87 -1.60 21.41
C GLU A 79 7.44 -2.39 20.23
N THR A 80 6.91 -3.59 19.97
CA THR A 80 7.29 -4.38 18.79
C THR A 80 7.01 -3.62 17.49
N PHE A 81 5.85 -2.97 17.37
CA PHE A 81 5.51 -2.14 16.21
C PHE A 81 6.40 -0.89 16.13
N HIS A 82 6.65 -0.24 17.28
CA HIS A 82 7.49 0.95 17.38
C HIS A 82 8.94 0.65 16.96
N SER A 83 9.51 -0.43 17.48
CA SER A 83 10.84 -0.95 17.10
C SER A 83 10.91 -1.26 15.61
N TRP A 84 9.88 -1.85 15.02
CA TRP A 84 9.84 -2.07 13.57
C TRP A 84 9.87 -0.75 12.79
N TYR A 85 9.10 0.25 13.20
CA TYR A 85 9.00 1.55 12.52
C TYR A 85 10.35 2.27 12.46
N PHE A 86 11.08 2.25 13.58
CA PHE A 86 12.41 2.87 13.73
C PHE A 86 13.58 1.89 13.59
N SER A 87 13.34 0.69 13.04
CA SER A 87 14.40 -0.30 12.84
C SER A 87 15.49 0.22 11.88
N GLU A 88 16.63 -0.45 11.85
CA GLU A 88 17.73 -0.14 10.90
C GLU A 88 17.28 -0.15 9.43
N GLN A 89 16.25 -0.94 9.11
CA GLN A 89 15.64 -1.02 7.79
C GLN A 89 14.64 0.13 7.52
N ALA A 90 14.45 1.04 8.48
CA ALA A 90 13.55 2.19 8.42
C ALA A 90 12.13 1.83 7.92
N GLY A 91 11.50 0.81 8.50
CA GLY A 91 10.20 0.31 8.03
C GLY A 91 9.12 1.39 7.89
N GLY A 92 9.11 2.38 8.80
CA GLY A 92 8.18 3.51 8.77
C GLY A 92 8.36 4.46 7.58
N LEU A 93 9.54 4.50 6.95
CA LEU A 93 9.85 5.36 5.81
C LEU A 93 9.01 5.00 4.58
N PHE A 94 8.75 3.71 4.39
CA PHE A 94 8.09 3.19 3.20
C PHE A 94 6.56 3.26 3.26
N LEU A 95 5.99 3.57 4.43
CA LEU A 95 4.54 3.72 4.57
C LEU A 95 4.04 4.88 3.69
N SER A 96 2.99 4.61 2.92
CA SER A 96 2.17 5.68 2.34
C SER A 96 1.58 6.54 3.45
N GLN A 97 1.11 7.73 3.10
CA GLN A 97 0.46 8.61 4.07
C GLN A 97 -0.74 7.92 4.75
N ALA A 98 -1.62 7.30 3.97
CA ALA A 98 -2.77 6.59 4.51
C ALA A 98 -2.37 5.39 5.38
N ALA A 99 -1.33 4.63 5.00
CA ALA A 99 -0.84 3.52 5.82
C ALA A 99 -0.22 4.00 7.13
N ARG A 100 0.47 5.14 7.10
CA ARG A 100 1.04 5.81 8.27
C ARG A 100 -0.05 6.30 9.22
N ASP A 101 -1.12 6.88 8.70
CA ASP A 101 -2.28 7.32 9.50
C ASP A 101 -2.95 6.12 10.20
N ALA A 102 -3.18 5.02 9.47
CA ALA A 102 -3.73 3.79 10.04
C ALA A 102 -2.80 3.17 11.08
N TYR A 103 -1.48 3.20 10.84
CA TYR A 103 -0.47 2.73 11.79
C TYR A 103 -0.49 3.53 13.09
N PHE A 104 -0.50 4.86 13.03
CA PHE A 104 -0.54 5.69 14.25
C PHE A 104 -1.89 5.59 14.96
N ALA A 105 -2.99 5.44 14.23
CA ALA A 105 -4.29 5.19 14.85
C ALA A 105 -4.29 3.88 15.67
N LEU A 106 -3.62 2.84 15.18
CA LEU A 106 -3.44 1.59 15.92
C LEU A 106 -2.51 1.77 17.13
N GLN A 107 -1.37 2.45 16.96
CA GLN A 107 -0.43 2.69 18.06
C GLN A 107 -1.03 3.52 19.19
N ASN A 108 -1.84 4.52 18.86
CA ASN A 108 -2.53 5.34 19.85
C ASN A 108 -3.58 4.52 20.60
N ALA A 109 -4.36 3.68 19.89
CA ALA A 109 -5.33 2.79 20.53
C ALA A 109 -4.63 1.79 21.47
N LEU A 110 -3.51 1.19 21.05
CA LEU A 110 -2.71 0.31 21.90
C LEU A 110 -2.20 1.02 23.16
N GLN A 111 -1.72 2.25 23.04
CA GLN A 111 -1.27 3.05 24.17
C GLN A 111 -2.42 3.38 25.13
N GLU A 112 -3.54 3.86 24.60
CA GLU A 112 -4.71 4.24 25.39
C GLU A 112 -5.23 3.04 26.18
N THR A 113 -5.38 1.89 25.53
CA THR A 113 -5.80 0.67 26.22
C THR A 113 -4.76 0.22 27.26
N ALA A 114 -3.46 0.26 26.94
CA ALA A 114 -2.37 -0.12 27.82
C ALA A 114 -2.25 0.72 29.10
N ASP A 115 -2.63 1.99 29.03
CA ASP A 115 -2.55 2.95 30.15
C ASP A 115 -3.73 2.91 31.10
N ARG A 116 -4.81 2.20 30.76
CA ARG A 116 -5.95 2.04 31.67
C ARG A 116 -5.58 1.14 32.85
N THR A 117 -5.95 1.57 34.07
CA THR A 117 -5.67 0.84 35.32
C THR A 117 -6.47 -0.45 35.48
N THR A 118 -7.43 -0.72 34.58
CA THR A 118 -8.20 -1.97 34.57
C THR A 118 -7.30 -3.17 34.21
N ALA A 119 -7.42 -4.25 34.99
CA ALA A 119 -6.56 -5.42 34.87
C ALA A 119 -6.77 -6.25 33.58
N ALA A 120 -7.91 -6.09 32.90
CA ALA A 120 -8.28 -6.86 31.72
C ALA A 120 -8.74 -5.96 30.57
N LEU A 121 -8.44 -6.39 29.34
CA LEU A 121 -8.94 -5.79 28.11
C LEU A 121 -10.46 -5.89 28.06
N THR A 122 -11.14 -4.76 27.88
CA THR A 122 -12.60 -4.75 27.72
C THR A 122 -13.00 -5.22 26.32
N ASP A 123 -14.24 -5.68 26.15
CA ASP A 123 -14.74 -6.07 24.83
C ASP A 123 -14.73 -4.91 23.83
N ASP A 124 -15.03 -3.69 24.29
CA ASP A 124 -15.01 -2.47 23.47
C ASP A 124 -13.59 -2.10 23.00
N ASP A 125 -12.61 -2.19 23.89
CA ASP A 125 -11.19 -2.00 23.55
C ASP A 125 -10.74 -3.04 22.54
N SER A 126 -11.16 -4.28 22.75
CA SER A 126 -10.86 -5.39 21.85
C SER A 126 -11.44 -5.14 20.44
N VAL A 127 -12.70 -4.69 20.34
CA VAL A 127 -13.33 -4.31 19.06
C VAL A 127 -12.57 -3.15 18.40
N THR A 128 -12.20 -2.14 19.18
CA THR A 128 -11.47 -0.96 18.69
C THR A 128 -10.11 -1.34 18.13
N LEU A 129 -9.30 -2.09 18.87
CA LEU A 129 -7.98 -2.55 18.44
C LEU A 129 -8.06 -3.40 17.16
N ARG A 130 -9.05 -4.30 17.09
CA ARG A 130 -9.29 -5.12 15.89
C ARG A 130 -9.66 -4.26 14.68
N ALA A 131 -10.53 -3.27 14.86
CA ALA A 131 -10.92 -2.37 13.79
C ALA A 131 -9.72 -1.59 13.24
N LYS A 132 -8.87 -1.05 14.14
CA LYS A 132 -7.63 -0.34 13.75
C LYS A 132 -6.62 -1.26 13.06
N ALA A 133 -6.41 -2.48 13.58
CA ALA A 133 -5.53 -3.45 12.94
C ALA A 133 -6.05 -3.90 11.57
N SER A 134 -7.37 -4.07 11.42
CA SER A 134 -8.00 -4.39 10.14
C SER A 134 -7.85 -3.25 9.13
N ALA A 135 -8.02 -2.00 9.56
CA ALA A 135 -7.81 -0.82 8.72
C ALA A 135 -6.35 -0.74 8.23
N LEU A 136 -5.38 -1.00 9.11
CA LEU A 136 -3.97 -1.06 8.74
C LEU A 136 -3.73 -2.17 7.69
N ARG A 137 -4.15 -3.41 7.94
CA ARG A 137 -4.00 -4.53 6.99
C ARG A 137 -4.63 -4.24 5.62
N HIS A 138 -5.79 -3.60 5.63
CA HIS A 138 -6.47 -3.19 4.40
C HIS A 138 -5.62 -2.18 3.63
N GLN A 139 -5.13 -1.14 4.29
CA GLN A 139 -4.32 -0.12 3.64
C GLN A 139 -2.99 -0.68 3.10
N LEU A 140 -2.35 -1.59 3.83
CA LEU A 140 -1.14 -2.27 3.35
C LEU A 140 -1.42 -3.05 2.05
N SER A 141 -2.53 -3.79 2.01
CA SER A 141 -2.94 -4.54 0.82
C SER A 141 -3.36 -3.62 -0.34
N ALA A 142 -3.98 -2.48 -0.03
CA ALA A 142 -4.44 -1.50 -1.01
C ALA A 142 -3.28 -0.80 -1.71
N ASP A 143 -2.25 -0.37 -0.97
CA ASP A 143 -1.06 0.29 -1.51
C ASP A 143 -0.26 -0.62 -2.46
N LEU A 144 -0.23 -1.93 -2.18
CA LEU A 144 0.42 -2.92 -3.04
C LEU A 144 -0.46 -3.33 -4.24
N GLY A 145 -1.73 -2.91 -4.26
CA GLY A 145 -2.69 -3.27 -5.30
C GLY A 145 -3.21 -4.71 -5.22
N VAL A 146 -2.90 -5.46 -4.14
CA VAL A 146 -3.33 -6.86 -3.94
C VAL A 146 -4.85 -6.94 -3.74
N ALA A 147 -5.45 -5.90 -3.16
CA ALA A 147 -6.89 -5.81 -2.92
C ALA A 147 -7.69 -5.22 -4.10
N GLN A 148 -7.03 -4.76 -5.17
CA GLN A 148 -7.75 -4.24 -6.35
C GLN A 148 -8.18 -5.39 -7.25
N GLN A 149 -9.45 -5.38 -7.69
CA GLN A 149 -9.88 -6.28 -8.76
C GLN A 149 -8.99 -6.07 -9.99
N PRO A 150 -8.64 -7.14 -10.73
CA PRO A 150 -7.94 -7.00 -12.00
C PRO A 150 -8.71 -6.02 -12.88
N ARG A 151 -8.09 -4.90 -13.26
CA ARG A 151 -8.70 -3.88 -14.14
C ARG A 151 -9.10 -4.45 -15.51
N HIS A 152 -8.59 -5.64 -15.84
CA HIS A 152 -8.91 -6.38 -17.04
C HIS A 152 -9.63 -7.68 -16.67
N SER A 153 -10.94 -7.73 -16.97
CA SER A 153 -11.83 -8.86 -16.67
C SER A 153 -11.39 -10.19 -17.31
N TRP A 154 -10.55 -10.16 -18.35
CA TRP A 154 -10.02 -11.35 -19.02
C TRP A 154 -8.80 -11.98 -18.32
N ILE A 155 -8.25 -11.35 -17.28
CA ILE A 155 -7.08 -11.87 -16.52
C ILE A 155 -7.53 -12.68 -15.28
N THR A 156 -8.83 -12.84 -15.05
CA THR A 156 -9.31 -13.71 -13.97
C THR A 156 -8.83 -15.15 -14.22
N PRO A 157 -7.92 -15.70 -13.40
CA PRO A 157 -7.56 -17.11 -13.54
C PRO A 157 -8.85 -17.89 -13.35
N ARG A 158 -9.24 -18.72 -14.33
CA ARG A 158 -10.33 -19.68 -14.12
C ARG A 158 -9.96 -20.45 -12.86
N SER A 159 -10.81 -20.35 -11.84
CA SER A 159 -10.73 -21.20 -10.65
C SER A 159 -10.51 -22.63 -11.10
N VAL A 160 -9.36 -23.21 -10.75
CA VAL A 160 -9.10 -24.63 -10.99
C VAL A 160 -10.20 -25.39 -10.24
N PRO A 161 -11.01 -26.24 -10.92
CA PRO A 161 -11.99 -27.04 -10.21
C PRO A 161 -11.28 -27.92 -9.18
N ALA A 162 -11.86 -28.05 -7.99
CA ALA A 162 -11.32 -28.89 -6.93
C ALA A 162 -11.17 -30.35 -7.42
N PRO A 163 -10.15 -31.08 -6.93
CA PRO A 163 -9.93 -32.48 -7.30
C PRO A 163 -11.08 -33.40 -6.86
#